data_AF-J3HH39-F1
#
_entry.id   AF-J3HH39-F1
#
_cell.length_a   1.000
_cell.length_b   1.000
_cell.length_c   1.000
_cell.angle_alpha   90.00
_cell.angle_beta   90.00
_cell.angle_gamma   90.00
#
_symmetry.space_group_name_H-M   'P 1'
#
loop_
_entity.id
_entity.type
_entity.pdbx_description
1 polymer ?
#
loop_
_entity_poly.entity_id
_entity_poly.type
_entity_poly.pdbx_seq_one_letter_code
_entity_poly.pdbx_strand_id
1 'polypeptide(L)'
;PGTIALFGCFLIMIIILAVLALIVVKALAESPWGIFTVMATIPIAMFMGIYMRYIRPGRIGEISVIGVLLLLGSIWLGGQIAADPVWAKAFTFTGIQITWMLIGYGFVAAVLPVWLILAPRDYLSTFLKIGTIVALAIGILVTMPELKMPALTQFVDGTGPVWKGGLFPFLFITIACGAV
;
A
#
# COMPACT_ATOMS: atom_id res chain seq x y z
N PRO A 1 5.23 21.42 -28.05
CA PRO A 1 5.87 20.22 -27.46
C PRO A 1 5.46 19.93 -26.01
N GLY A 2 5.47 20.92 -25.10
CA GLY A 2 5.16 20.70 -23.67
C GLY A 2 3.71 20.30 -23.36
N THR A 3 2.72 20.83 -24.09
CA THR A 3 1.29 20.53 -23.87
C THR A 3 0.91 19.10 -24.23
N ILE A 4 1.51 18.54 -25.29
CA ILE A 4 1.30 17.14 -25.70
C ILE A 4 1.87 16.19 -24.64
N ALA A 5 3.05 16.51 -24.08
CA ALA A 5 3.65 15.73 -23.00
C ALA A 5 2.80 15.78 -21.71
N LEU A 6 2.27 16.95 -21.36
CA LEU A 6 1.40 17.12 -20.18
C LEU A 6 0.09 16.34 -20.33
N PHE A 7 -0.50 16.34 -21.53
CA PHE A 7 -1.70 15.56 -21.83
C PHE A 7 -1.42 14.05 -21.78
N GLY A 8 -0.27 13.61 -22.30
CA GLY A 8 0.19 12.23 -22.19
C GLY A 8 0.40 11.79 -20.73
N CYS A 9 1.10 12.59 -19.93
CA CYS A 9 1.32 12.31 -18.51
C CYS A 9 0.01 12.22 -17.72
N PHE A 10 -0.94 13.12 -17.99
CA PHE A 10 -2.25 13.09 -17.34
C PHE A 10 -3.03 11.81 -17.67
N LEU A 11 -3.04 11.41 -18.96
CA LEU A 11 -3.67 10.16 -19.39
C LEU A 11 -3.04 8.93 -18.71
N ILE A 12 -1.71 8.87 -18.66
CA ILE A 12 -0.97 7.79 -18.01
C ILE A 12 -1.29 7.74 -16.51
N MET A 13 -1.34 8.88 -15.82
CA MET A 13 -1.68 8.94 -14.40
C MET A 13 -3.08 8.39 -14.12
N ILE A 14 -4.07 8.73 -14.95
CA ILE A 14 -5.45 8.20 -14.82
C ILE A 14 -5.47 6.68 -14.98
N ILE A 15 -4.78 6.15 -15.99
CA ILE A 15 -4.74 4.71 -16.26
C ILE A 15 -4.12 3.96 -15.07
N ILE A 16 -2.97 4.45 -14.56
CA ILE A 16 -2.28 3.81 -13.43
C ILE A 16 -3.14 3.84 -12.17
N LEU A 17 -3.78 4.98 -11.85
CA LEU A 17 -4.67 5.09 -10.70
C LEU A 17 -5.87 4.13 -10.80
N ALA A 18 -6.46 3.99 -11.99
CA ALA A 18 -7.59 3.09 -12.22
C ALA A 18 -7.20 1.61 -11.99
N VAL A 19 -6.06 1.18 -12.54
CA VAL A 19 -5.58 -0.20 -12.38
C VAL A 19 -5.22 -0.50 -10.93
N LEU A 20 -4.50 0.40 -10.26
CA LEU A 20 -4.12 0.22 -8.85
C LEU A 20 -5.36 0.18 -7.94
N ALA A 21 -6.36 1.04 -8.17
CA ALA A 21 -7.60 1.03 -7.40
C ALA A 21 -8.32 -0.32 -7.51
N LEU A 22 -8.42 -0.90 -8.71
CA LEU A 22 -9.05 -2.21 -8.91
C LEU A 22 -8.31 -3.33 -8.15
N ILE A 23 -6.98 -3.33 -8.19
CA ILE A 23 -6.16 -4.33 -7.49
C ILE A 23 -6.31 -4.19 -5.97
N VAL A 24 -6.25 -2.96 -5.45
CA VAL A 24 -6.40 -2.68 -4.01
C VAL A 24 -7.79 -3.09 -3.51
N VAL A 25 -8.87 -2.77 -4.24
CA VAL A 25 -10.23 -3.17 -3.85
C VAL A 25 -10.37 -4.68 -3.81
N LYS A 26 -9.86 -5.40 -4.81
CA LYS A 26 -9.89 -6.87 -4.84
C LYS A 26 -9.08 -7.48 -3.69
N ALA A 27 -7.87 -6.98 -3.47
CA ALA A 27 -6.99 -7.46 -2.39
C ALA A 27 -7.59 -7.22 -1.00
N LEU A 28 -8.24 -6.06 -0.79
CA LEU A 28 -8.90 -5.74 0.47
C LEU A 28 -10.20 -6.52 0.66
N ALA A 29 -10.96 -6.80 -0.40
CA ALA A 29 -12.18 -7.61 -0.33
C ALA A 29 -11.90 -9.05 0.14
N GLU A 30 -10.74 -9.60 -0.20
CA GLU A 30 -10.32 -10.95 0.21
C GLU A 30 -9.60 -10.96 1.57
N SER A 31 -9.15 -9.80 2.09
CA SER A 31 -8.36 -9.70 3.32
C SER A 31 -8.95 -8.74 4.36
N PRO A 32 -9.71 -9.25 5.36
CA PRO A 32 -10.21 -8.46 6.48
C PRO A 32 -9.08 -7.80 7.29
N TRP A 33 -7.93 -8.47 7.36
CA TRP A 33 -6.71 -7.97 7.99
C TRP A 33 -6.21 -6.69 7.32
N GLY A 34 -6.23 -6.64 5.98
CA GLY A 34 -5.85 -5.46 5.22
C GLY A 34 -6.79 -4.27 5.44
N ILE A 35 -8.10 -4.52 5.51
CA ILE A 35 -9.08 -3.44 5.75
C ILE A 35 -8.90 -2.84 7.13
N PHE A 36 -8.77 -3.66 8.16
CA PHE A 36 -8.60 -3.17 9.53
C PHE A 36 -7.35 -2.31 9.67
N THR A 37 -6.22 -2.77 9.14
CA THR A 37 -4.95 -2.04 9.19
C THR A 37 -5.02 -0.72 8.45
N VAL A 38 -5.61 -0.68 7.24
CA VAL A 38 -5.80 0.57 6.48
C VAL A 38 -6.70 1.54 7.24
N MET A 39 -7.83 1.08 7.78
CA MET A 39 -8.74 1.93 8.56
C MET A 39 -8.08 2.45 9.85
N ALA A 40 -7.24 1.64 10.50
CA ALA A 40 -6.46 2.06 11.66
C ALA A 40 -5.34 3.06 11.31
N THR A 41 -4.77 3.02 10.10
CA THR A 41 -3.74 3.99 9.70
C THR A 41 -4.24 5.42 9.61
N ILE A 42 -5.53 5.66 9.32
CA ILE A 42 -6.12 7.00 9.22
C ILE A 42 -6.08 7.76 10.56
N PRO A 43 -6.62 7.23 11.68
CA PRO A 43 -6.52 7.90 12.97
C PRO A 43 -5.08 7.98 13.49
N ILE A 44 -4.23 6.97 13.22
CA ILE A 44 -2.81 7.02 13.59
C ILE A 44 -2.09 8.16 12.86
N ALA A 45 -2.33 8.31 11.54
CA ALA A 45 -1.76 9.39 10.75
C ALA A 45 -2.26 10.76 11.23
N MET A 46 -3.55 10.88 11.55
CA MET A 46 -4.14 12.11 12.08
C MET A 46 -3.55 12.49 13.44
N PHE A 47 -3.38 11.51 14.35
CA PHE A 47 -2.75 11.72 15.65
C PHE A 47 -1.31 12.22 15.48
N MET A 48 -0.53 11.60 14.60
CA MET A 48 0.84 12.03 14.32
C MET A 48 0.91 13.41 13.64
N GLY A 49 0.01 13.69 12.69
CA GLY A 49 -0.06 14.99 12.00
C GLY A 49 -0.39 16.15 12.95
N ILE A 50 -1.25 15.91 13.93
CA ILE A 50 -1.56 16.88 15.00
C ILE A 50 -0.38 16.98 15.98
N TYR A 51 0.22 15.86 16.36
CA TYR A 51 1.35 15.83 17.31
C TYR A 51 2.58 16.58 16.77
N MET A 52 2.91 16.43 15.47
CA MET A 52 4.00 17.16 14.81
C MET A 52 3.77 18.67 14.78
N ARG A 53 2.51 19.12 14.75
CA ARG A 53 2.15 20.54 14.60
C ARG A 53 2.01 21.26 15.95
N TYR A 54 1.35 20.64 16.93
CA TYR A 54 0.93 21.32 18.16
C TYR A 54 1.72 20.94 19.42
N ILE A 55 2.26 19.72 19.53
CA ILE A 55 2.85 19.24 20.80
C ILE A 55 4.36 19.41 20.84
N ARG A 56 5.10 19.03 19.79
CA ARG A 56 6.56 19.22 19.71
C ARG A 56 7.08 19.35 18.27
N PRO A 57 7.17 20.57 17.70
CA PRO A 57 7.81 20.77 16.41
C PRO A 57 9.32 20.45 16.51
N GLY A 58 9.81 19.52 15.67
CA GLY A 58 11.25 19.24 15.49
C GLY A 58 11.75 17.85 15.93
N ARG A 59 10.98 17.06 16.69
CA ARG A 59 11.36 15.67 17.06
C ARG A 59 10.65 14.61 16.22
N ILE A 60 11.03 14.55 14.94
CA ILE A 60 10.45 13.64 13.94
C ILE A 60 10.70 12.16 14.33
N GLY A 61 11.81 11.89 15.02
CA GLY A 61 12.19 10.53 15.45
C GLY A 61 11.25 9.92 16.49
N GLU A 62 10.86 10.65 17.54
CA GLU A 62 9.95 10.14 18.59
C GLU A 62 8.59 9.77 18.01
N ILE A 63 8.07 10.62 17.11
CA ILE A 63 6.77 10.45 16.46
C ILE A 63 6.80 9.28 15.49
N SER A 64 7.90 9.09 14.77
CA SER A 64 8.08 7.98 13.85
C SER A 64 8.14 6.65 14.60
N VAL A 65 8.84 6.58 15.74
CA VAL A 65 8.88 5.38 16.59
C VAL A 65 7.49 5.06 17.16
N ILE A 66 6.78 6.06 17.71
CA ILE A 66 5.42 5.88 18.22
C ILE A 66 4.46 5.46 17.11
N GLY A 67 4.57 6.07 15.93
CA GLY A 67 3.77 5.74 14.75
C GLY A 67 3.98 4.31 14.28
N VAL A 68 5.23 3.86 14.20
CA VAL A 68 5.59 2.48 13.83
C VAL A 68 5.09 1.50 14.90
N LEU A 69 5.25 1.80 16.19
CA LEU A 69 4.74 0.95 17.26
C LEU A 69 3.22 0.84 17.25
N LEU A 70 2.50 1.95 17.06
CA LEU A 70 1.04 1.96 16.93
C LEU A 70 0.59 1.20 15.68
N LEU A 71 1.35 1.31 14.58
CA LEU A 71 1.05 0.61 13.36
C LEU A 71 1.30 -0.89 13.48
N LEU A 72 2.41 -1.32 14.09
CA LEU A 72 2.68 -2.72 14.42
C LEU A 72 1.63 -3.28 15.38
N GLY A 73 1.22 -2.50 16.38
CA GLY A 73 0.09 -2.83 17.26
C GLY A 73 -1.21 -2.99 16.48
N SER A 74 -1.50 -2.10 15.52
CA SER A 74 -2.69 -2.21 14.66
C SER A 74 -2.65 -3.44 13.76
N ILE A 75 -1.47 -3.84 13.28
CA ILE A 75 -1.26 -5.07 12.50
C ILE A 75 -1.52 -6.31 13.37
N TRP A 76 -1.00 -6.33 14.59
CA TRP A 76 -1.18 -7.43 15.52
C TRP A 76 -2.64 -7.56 15.98
N LEU A 77 -3.27 -6.45 16.34
CA LEU A 77 -4.70 -6.40 16.68
C LEU A 77 -5.56 -6.78 15.46
N GLY A 78 -5.20 -6.34 14.26
CA GLY A 78 -5.86 -6.79 13.03
C GLY A 78 -5.77 -8.29 12.81
N GLY A 79 -4.64 -8.91 13.21
CA GLY A 79 -4.46 -10.37 13.19
C GLY A 79 -5.39 -11.10 14.16
N GLN A 80 -5.58 -10.55 15.37
CA GLN A 80 -6.49 -11.13 16.36
C GLN A 80 -7.97 -10.93 15.99
N ILE A 81 -8.31 -9.76 15.47
CA ILE A 81 -9.66 -9.41 14.98
C ILE A 81 -10.05 -10.26 13.75
N ALA A 82 -9.06 -10.62 12.91
CA ALA A 82 -9.26 -11.54 11.79
C ALA A 82 -9.40 -13.01 12.24
N ALA A 83 -8.82 -13.38 13.39
CA ALA A 83 -8.93 -14.73 13.96
C ALA A 83 -10.29 -14.98 14.63
N ASP A 84 -10.95 -13.94 15.15
CA ASP A 84 -12.28 -14.06 15.75
C ASP A 84 -13.41 -14.03 14.70
N PRO A 85 -14.24 -15.10 14.58
CA PRO A 85 -15.24 -15.24 13.51
C PRO A 85 -16.41 -14.24 13.58
N VAL A 86 -16.61 -13.58 14.73
CA VAL A 86 -17.64 -12.54 14.92
C VAL A 86 -17.17 -11.20 14.38
N TRP A 87 -15.90 -10.84 14.61
CA TRP A 87 -15.31 -9.60 14.15
C TRP A 87 -14.82 -9.67 12.71
N ALA A 88 -14.42 -10.86 12.24
CA ALA A 88 -14.12 -11.10 10.84
C ALA A 88 -15.31 -10.74 9.93
N LYS A 89 -16.55 -11.09 10.31
CA LYS A 89 -17.76 -10.72 9.54
C LYS A 89 -18.07 -9.22 9.54
N ALA A 90 -17.67 -8.50 10.58
CA ALA A 90 -17.86 -7.04 10.67
C ALA A 90 -16.86 -6.28 9.78
N PHE A 91 -15.70 -6.88 9.47
CA PHE A 91 -14.67 -6.31 8.61
C PHE A 91 -14.60 -6.94 7.20
N THR A 92 -15.36 -7.99 6.91
CA THR A 92 -15.60 -8.46 5.53
C THR A 92 -16.60 -7.52 4.83
N PHE A 93 -16.11 -6.46 4.22
CA PHE A 93 -16.92 -5.59 3.38
C PHE A 93 -16.97 -6.12 1.94
N THR A 94 -18.11 -5.97 1.28
CA THR A 94 -18.23 -6.30 -0.15
C THR A 94 -17.37 -5.35 -0.98
N GLY A 95 -16.83 -5.81 -2.12
CA GLY A 95 -15.99 -4.98 -2.99
C GLY A 95 -16.64 -3.65 -3.41
N ILE A 96 -17.99 -3.62 -3.55
CA ILE A 96 -18.76 -2.41 -3.83
C ILE A 96 -18.67 -1.41 -2.66
N GLN A 97 -18.79 -1.88 -1.42
CA GLN A 97 -18.70 -1.05 -0.23
C GLN A 97 -17.30 -0.47 -0.04
N ILE A 98 -16.26 -1.28 -0.28
CA ILE A 98 -14.85 -0.81 -0.26
C ILE A 98 -14.62 0.25 -1.33
N THR A 99 -15.20 0.09 -2.52
CA THR A 99 -15.08 1.08 -3.60
C THR A 99 -15.68 2.43 -3.19
N TRP A 100 -16.88 2.43 -2.60
CA TRP A 100 -17.51 3.66 -2.09
C TRP A 100 -16.71 4.30 -0.95
N MET A 101 -16.17 3.50 -0.02
CA MET A 101 -15.29 3.99 1.04
C MET A 101 -14.01 4.61 0.48
N LEU A 102 -13.40 4.01 -0.55
CA LEU A 102 -12.20 4.52 -1.20
C LEU A 102 -12.45 5.86 -1.88
N ILE A 103 -13.58 5.99 -2.60
CA ILE A 103 -13.98 7.25 -3.25
C ILE A 103 -14.24 8.33 -2.19
N GLY A 104 -15.00 8.01 -1.15
CA GLY A 104 -15.27 8.94 -0.04
C GLY A 104 -14.00 9.39 0.67
N TYR A 105 -13.10 8.45 0.96
CA TYR A 105 -11.78 8.75 1.53
C TYR A 105 -10.95 9.64 0.59
N GLY A 106 -10.91 9.34 -0.71
CA GLY A 106 -10.19 10.14 -1.70
C GLY A 106 -10.68 11.59 -1.74
N PHE A 107 -11.99 11.81 -1.65
CA PHE A 107 -12.58 13.15 -1.57
C PHE A 107 -12.16 13.87 -0.27
N VAL A 108 -12.31 13.22 0.88
CA VAL A 108 -11.94 13.80 2.19
C VAL A 108 -10.44 14.10 2.25
N ALA A 109 -9.60 13.21 1.75
CA ALA A 109 -8.16 13.39 1.69
C ALA A 109 -7.72 14.53 0.76
N ALA A 110 -8.46 14.79 -0.33
CA ALA A 110 -8.19 15.89 -1.24
C ALA A 110 -8.58 17.27 -0.67
N VAL A 111 -9.60 17.32 0.18
CA VAL A 111 -10.05 18.55 0.86
C VAL A 111 -9.19 18.87 2.09
N LEU A 112 -8.70 17.84 2.78
CA LEU A 112 -7.87 18.02 3.97
C LEU A 112 -6.46 18.53 3.61
N PRO A 113 -5.86 19.37 4.47
CA PRO A 113 -4.54 19.93 4.21
C PRO A 113 -3.46 18.83 4.25
N VAL A 114 -2.49 18.95 3.33
CA VAL A 114 -1.39 17.98 3.10
C VAL A 114 -0.64 17.58 4.38
N TRP A 115 -0.51 18.50 5.34
CA TRP A 115 0.21 18.24 6.59
C TRP A 115 -0.52 17.23 7.51
N LEU A 116 -1.86 17.16 7.44
CA LEU A 116 -2.65 16.42 8.42
C LEU A 116 -2.62 14.91 8.17
N ILE A 117 -2.74 14.50 6.90
CA ILE A 117 -2.89 13.09 6.54
C ILE A 117 -1.80 12.63 5.57
N LEU A 118 -1.52 13.40 4.53
CA LEU A 118 -0.69 12.92 3.42
C LEU A 118 0.77 12.74 3.86
N ALA A 119 1.36 13.77 4.48
CA ALA A 119 2.72 13.70 5.01
C ALA A 119 2.92 12.52 6.01
N PRO A 120 2.15 12.40 7.12
CA PRO A 120 2.39 11.33 8.10
C PRO A 120 2.13 9.92 7.56
N ARG A 121 1.16 9.76 6.66
CA ARG A 121 0.87 8.46 6.03
C ARG A 121 1.98 8.01 5.09
N ASP A 122 2.52 8.93 4.29
CA ASP A 122 3.63 8.63 3.38
C ASP A 122 4.90 8.27 4.16
N TYR A 123 5.15 8.93 5.30
CA TYR A 123 6.22 8.56 6.22
C TYR A 123 6.06 7.13 6.77
N LEU A 124 4.88 6.76 7.29
CA LEU A 124 4.63 5.39 7.79
C LEU A 124 4.81 4.33 6.71
N SER A 125 4.30 4.58 5.50
CA SER A 125 4.40 3.63 4.39
C SER A 125 5.86 3.39 3.97
N THR A 126 6.72 4.40 4.12
CA THR A 126 8.15 4.29 3.83
C THR A 126 8.86 3.44 4.88
N PHE A 127 8.56 3.63 6.17
CA PHE A 127 9.10 2.77 7.24
C PHE A 127 8.65 1.32 7.10
N LEU A 128 7.38 1.10 6.73
CA LEU A 128 6.89 -0.25 6.42
C LEU A 128 7.64 -0.89 5.27
N LYS A 129 7.83 -0.18 4.15
CA LYS A 129 8.57 -0.68 2.98
C LYS A 129 10.02 -1.04 3.34
N ILE A 130 10.70 -0.17 4.07
CA ILE A 130 12.09 -0.44 4.50
C ILE A 130 12.10 -1.64 5.48
N GLY A 131 11.16 -1.67 6.43
CA GLY A 131 11.03 -2.75 7.40
C GLY A 131 10.75 -4.10 6.76
N THR A 132 9.88 -4.17 5.75
CA THR A 132 9.58 -5.40 5.02
C THR A 132 10.77 -5.88 4.19
N ILE A 133 11.49 -4.98 3.52
CA ILE A 133 12.72 -5.34 2.79
C ILE A 133 13.76 -5.92 3.75
N VAL A 134 13.98 -5.30 4.91
CA VAL A 134 14.92 -5.80 5.91
C VAL A 134 14.47 -7.15 6.48
N ALA A 135 13.18 -7.29 6.82
CA ALA A 135 12.64 -8.55 7.32
C ALA A 135 12.76 -9.69 6.28
N LEU A 136 12.51 -9.38 5.00
CA LEU A 136 12.66 -10.33 3.91
C LEU A 136 14.13 -10.71 3.70
N ALA A 137 15.05 -9.75 3.74
CA ALA A 137 16.49 -10.02 3.66
C ALA A 137 16.97 -10.95 4.79
N ILE A 138 16.55 -10.69 6.03
CA ILE A 138 16.86 -11.54 7.19
C ILE A 138 16.22 -12.93 7.00
N GLY A 139 14.96 -12.99 6.53
CA GLY A 139 14.26 -14.24 6.25
C GLY A 139 15.01 -15.12 5.23
N ILE A 140 15.55 -14.51 4.17
CA ILE A 140 16.37 -15.22 3.17
C ILE A 140 17.67 -15.73 3.77
N LEU A 141 18.36 -14.94 4.60
CA LEU A 141 19.60 -15.37 5.25
C LEU A 141 19.41 -16.59 6.17
N VAL A 142 18.27 -16.67 6.86
CA VAL A 142 17.93 -17.78 7.75
C VAL A 142 17.44 -19.01 6.98
N THR A 143 16.57 -18.82 5.98
CA THR A 143 15.97 -19.93 5.23
C THR A 143 16.87 -20.48 4.13
N MET A 144 17.91 -19.74 3.72
CA MET A 144 18.86 -20.05 2.65
C MET A 144 18.21 -20.83 1.48
N PRO A 145 17.17 -20.28 0.85
CA PRO A 145 16.48 -20.99 -0.23
C PRO A 145 17.41 -21.13 -1.43
N GLU A 146 17.47 -22.32 -2.02
CA GLU A 146 18.09 -22.49 -3.34
C GLU A 146 17.34 -21.62 -4.34
N LEU A 147 17.95 -20.52 -4.80
CA LEU A 147 17.41 -19.67 -5.86
C LEU A 147 17.37 -20.48 -7.17
N LYS A 148 16.25 -21.17 -7.43
CA LYS A 148 15.97 -21.80 -8.73
C LYS A 148 15.48 -20.75 -9.72
N MET A 149 16.38 -19.88 -10.16
CA MET A 149 16.15 -18.96 -11.28
C MET A 149 16.80 -19.55 -12.54
N PRO A 150 16.06 -20.29 -13.40
CA PRO A 150 16.58 -20.65 -14.71
C PRO A 150 16.90 -19.37 -15.50
N ALA A 151 18.09 -19.31 -16.10
CA ALA A 151 18.64 -18.11 -16.75
C ALA A 151 17.82 -17.58 -17.95
N LEU A 152 16.81 -18.33 -18.40
CA LEU A 152 15.88 -17.97 -19.46
C LEU A 152 14.45 -18.23 -18.97
N THR A 153 13.63 -17.19 -18.91
CA THR A 153 12.22 -17.28 -18.54
C THR A 153 11.39 -17.74 -19.74
N GLN A 154 10.49 -18.69 -19.51
CA GLN A 154 9.61 -19.31 -20.51
C GLN A 154 8.47 -18.36 -20.96
N PHE A 155 8.48 -17.12 -20.49
CA PHE A 155 7.40 -16.14 -20.65
C PHE A 155 7.61 -15.15 -21.79
N VAL A 156 8.60 -15.41 -22.66
CA VAL A 156 8.82 -14.62 -23.89
C VAL A 156 7.70 -14.86 -24.91
N ASP A 157 6.99 -15.98 -24.83
CA ASP A 157 6.09 -16.46 -25.89
C ASP A 157 4.59 -16.19 -25.65
N GLY A 158 4.24 -15.27 -24.74
CA GLY A 158 2.86 -14.75 -24.57
C GLY A 158 1.76 -15.78 -24.23
N THR A 159 2.13 -17.03 -23.93
CA THR A 159 1.22 -18.18 -23.72
C THR A 159 1.29 -18.73 -22.28
N GLY A 160 1.75 -17.91 -21.34
CA GLY A 160 1.66 -18.23 -19.91
C GLY A 160 0.22 -18.12 -19.40
N PRO A 161 -0.20 -18.93 -18.41
CA PRO A 161 -1.59 -19.03 -17.95
C PRO A 161 -2.12 -17.77 -17.25
N VAL A 162 -1.30 -16.72 -17.08
CA VAL A 162 -1.63 -15.58 -16.20
C VAL A 162 -1.85 -14.27 -16.97
N TRP A 163 -1.33 -14.07 -18.20
CA TRP A 163 -1.49 -12.77 -18.89
C TRP A 163 -1.49 -12.87 -20.43
N LYS A 164 -2.57 -12.42 -21.07
CA LYS A 164 -2.72 -12.26 -22.53
C LYS A 164 -2.36 -10.84 -22.98
N GLY A 165 -1.12 -10.39 -22.74
CA GLY A 165 -0.67 -9.03 -23.10
C GLY A 165 0.83 -8.95 -23.39
N GLY A 166 1.26 -7.93 -24.12
CA GLY A 166 2.67 -7.71 -24.47
C GLY A 166 3.55 -7.36 -23.26
N LEU A 167 4.77 -7.90 -23.24
CA LEU A 167 5.79 -7.66 -22.19
C LEU A 167 6.13 -6.17 -22.03
N PHE A 168 6.21 -5.45 -23.15
CA PHE A 168 6.23 -4.00 -23.24
C PHE A 168 4.78 -3.52 -23.20
N PRO A 169 4.25 -2.85 -22.16
CA PRO A 169 4.82 -1.81 -21.28
C PRO A 169 4.78 -2.16 -19.77
N PHE A 170 4.28 -3.36 -19.43
CA PHE A 170 4.06 -3.77 -18.04
C PHE A 170 5.38 -3.95 -17.28
N LEU A 171 6.41 -4.46 -17.96
CA LEU A 171 7.75 -4.62 -17.40
C LEU A 171 8.31 -3.30 -16.84
N PHE A 172 8.10 -2.18 -17.54
CA PHE A 172 8.57 -0.87 -17.08
C PHE A 172 7.79 -0.36 -15.87
N ILE A 173 6.50 -0.67 -15.79
CA ILE A 173 5.66 -0.29 -14.64
C ILE A 173 6.04 -1.12 -13.41
N THR A 174 6.25 -2.44 -13.57
CA THR A 174 6.64 -3.32 -12.45
C THR A 174 8.04 -3.04 -11.93
N ILE A 175 9.00 -2.72 -12.82
CA ILE A 175 10.36 -2.31 -12.41
C ILE A 175 10.30 -0.95 -11.70
N ALA A 176 9.48 0.00 -12.17
CA ALA A 176 9.31 1.31 -11.53
C ALA A 176 8.61 1.22 -10.16
N CYS A 177 7.67 0.28 -9.98
CA CYS A 177 7.03 0.01 -8.69
C CYS A 177 7.88 -0.85 -7.74
N GLY A 178 9.07 -1.29 -8.17
CA GLY A 178 10.06 -1.96 -7.30
C GLY A 178 9.78 -3.45 -7.06
N ALA A 179 9.23 -4.18 -8.04
CA ALA A 179 9.23 -5.64 -7.98
C ALA A 179 10.67 -6.16 -8.12
N VAL A 180 11.23 -6.64 -7.01
CA VAL A 180 12.41 -7.52 -6.94
C VAL A 180 11.93 -8.96 -7.03
#